data_AF-A0A438EXN0-F1
#
_entry.id   AF-A0A438EXN0-F1
#
_cell.length_a   1.000
_cell.length_b   1.000
_cell.length_c   1.000
_cell.angle_alpha   90.00
_cell.angle_beta   90.00
_cell.angle_gamma   90.00
#
_symmetry.space_group_name_H-M   'P 1'
#
loop_
_entity.id
_entity.type
_entity.pdbx_description
1 polymer ?
#
loop_
_entity_poly.entity_id
_entity_poly.type
_entity_poly.pdbx_seq_one_letter_code
_entity_poly.pdbx_strand_id
1 'polypeptide(L)'
;MNFYEARKTESSLQRIRQGAQRRAGASSDVMDNNVSDTDKICMQLFLDIQEYGRNLSALGVKAVEIPAYCSLWRCVAPPDQQNAINV
;
A
#
# COMPACT_ATOMS: atom_id res chain seq x y z
N MET A 1 -14.57 -11.45 1.81
CA MET A 1 -14.18 -10.95 0.46
C MET A 1 -12.90 -11.65 0.08
N ASN A 2 -12.92 -12.40 -1.01
CA ASN A 2 -11.82 -13.31 -1.37
C ASN A 2 -10.82 -12.55 -2.25
N PHE A 3 -9.54 -12.89 -2.23
CA PHE A 3 -8.47 -12.17 -2.98
C PHE A 3 -8.80 -11.98 -4.49
N TYR A 4 -9.53 -12.94 -5.07
CA TYR A 4 -10.03 -12.86 -6.45
C TYR A 4 -11.01 -11.71 -6.69
N GLU A 5 -11.90 -11.43 -5.73
CA GLU A 5 -12.87 -10.33 -5.83
C GLU A 5 -12.21 -8.96 -5.68
N ALA A 6 -11.19 -8.86 -4.83
CA ALA A 6 -10.39 -7.64 -4.67
C ALA A 6 -9.70 -7.28 -6.00
N ARG A 7 -9.03 -8.25 -6.64
CA ARG A 7 -8.37 -8.05 -7.94
C ARG A 7 -9.32 -7.69 -9.07
N LYS A 8 -10.51 -8.30 -9.13
CA LYS A 8 -11.53 -7.99 -10.14
C LYS A 8 -12.10 -6.58 -9.97
N THR A 9 -12.27 -6.15 -8.72
CA THR A 9 -12.73 -4.81 -8.37
C THR A 9 -11.68 -3.77 -8.74
N GLU A 10 -10.42 -4.02 -8.39
CA GLU A 10 -9.28 -3.17 -8.73
C GLU A 10 -9.13 -2.96 -10.26
N SER A 11 -9.18 -4.05 -11.04
CA SER A 11 -9.13 -3.98 -12.51
C SER A 11 -10.27 -3.15 -13.11
N SER A 12 -11.45 -3.19 -12.49
CA SER A 12 -12.61 -2.42 -12.95
C SER A 12 -12.49 -0.93 -12.61
N LEU A 13 -11.98 -0.60 -11.42
CA LEU A 13 -11.70 0.79 -11.02
C LEU A 13 -10.61 1.44 -11.89
N GLN A 14 -9.58 0.67 -12.26
CA GLN A 14 -8.50 1.17 -13.10
C GLN A 14 -8.99 1.56 -14.51
N ARG A 15 -9.90 0.76 -15.10
CA ARG A 15 -10.55 1.10 -16.38
C ARG A 15 -11.38 2.38 -16.30
N ILE A 16 -12.09 2.60 -15.19
CA ILE A 16 -12.88 3.81 -14.97
C ILE A 16 -11.97 5.05 -14.89
N ARG A 17 -10.85 4.97 -14.14
CA ARG A 17 -9.88 6.07 -14.01
C ARG A 17 -9.25 6.47 -15.35
N GLN A 18 -8.84 5.50 -16.17
CA GLN A 18 -8.31 5.77 -17.51
C GLN A 18 -9.34 6.44 -18.43
N GLY A 19 -10.62 6.05 -18.34
CA GLY A 19 -11.72 6.66 -19.09
C GLY A 19 -12.08 8.08 -18.63
N ALA A 20 -11.77 8.43 -17.37
CA ALA A 20 -11.93 9.78 -16.84
C ALA A 20 -10.78 10.71 -17.27
N GLN A 21 -9.53 10.22 -17.24
CA GLN A 21 -8.36 10.98 -17.69
C GLN A 21 -8.42 11.37 -19.17
N ARG A 22 -9.00 10.52 -20.04
CA ARG A 22 -9.16 10.84 -21.47
C ARG A 22 -10.16 11.99 -21.77
N ARG A 23 -10.98 12.40 -20.80
CA ARG A 23 -11.99 13.46 -20.98
C ARG A 23 -11.55 14.83 -20.44
N ALA A 24 -10.52 14.88 -19.59
CA ALA A 24 -9.96 16.12 -19.06
C ALA A 24 -8.71 16.49 -19.86
N GLY A 25 -8.89 17.19 -20.98
CA GLY A 25 -7.78 17.66 -21.81
C GLY A 25 -6.86 18.65 -21.07
N ALA A 26 -5.55 18.48 -21.31
CA ALA A 26 -4.45 19.44 -21.15
C ALA A 26 -4.51 20.41 -19.95
N SER A 27 -3.81 20.08 -18.87
CA SER A 27 -3.20 21.08 -17.98
C SER A 27 -1.73 20.77 -17.77
N SER A 28 -0.92 21.78 -18.06
CA SER A 28 0.52 21.89 -17.94
C SER A 28 1.01 21.74 -16.49
N ASP A 29 2.27 21.33 -16.36
CA ASP A 29 3.15 21.34 -15.17
C ASP A 29 2.80 20.44 -13.99
N VAL A 30 3.23 19.16 -14.05
CA VAL A 30 3.79 18.46 -12.88
C VAL A 30 4.82 17.42 -13.38
N MET A 31 6.11 17.79 -13.31
CA MET A 31 7.26 16.88 -13.54
C MET A 31 7.41 15.82 -12.41
N ASP A 32 6.44 15.78 -11.48
CA ASP A 32 6.34 14.90 -10.31
C ASP A 32 5.39 13.68 -10.53
N ASN A 33 4.93 13.47 -11.77
CA ASN A 33 3.98 12.42 -12.14
C ASN A 33 4.57 11.00 -12.27
N ASN A 34 5.77 10.76 -11.73
CA ASN A 34 6.48 9.48 -11.95
C ASN A 34 6.13 8.38 -10.93
N VAL A 35 5.37 8.71 -9.87
CA VAL A 35 4.93 7.75 -8.86
C VAL A 35 3.42 7.54 -9.00
N SER A 36 3.00 6.30 -9.27
CA SER A 36 1.58 5.97 -9.41
C SER A 36 0.83 6.27 -8.13
N ASP A 37 -0.45 6.66 -8.21
CA ASP A 37 -1.31 6.77 -7.03
C ASP A 37 -1.36 5.44 -6.25
N THR A 38 -1.25 4.31 -6.94
CA THR A 38 -1.12 2.99 -6.30
C THR A 38 0.15 2.91 -5.46
N ASP A 39 1.29 3.35 -5.98
CA ASP A 39 2.57 3.31 -5.27
C ASP A 39 2.53 4.23 -4.03
N LYS A 40 1.88 5.39 -4.14
CA LYS A 40 1.65 6.30 -3.00
C LYS A 40 0.83 5.62 -1.90
N ILE A 41 -0.25 4.94 -2.27
CA ILE A 41 -1.11 4.23 -1.32
C ILE A 41 -0.36 3.06 -0.68
N CYS A 42 0.37 2.26 -1.48
CA CYS A 42 1.18 1.15 -0.97
C CYS A 42 2.26 1.63 0.01
N MET A 43 2.95 2.73 -0.32
CA MET A 43 3.95 3.34 0.54
C MET A 43 3.32 3.80 1.87
N GLN A 44 2.16 4.47 1.82
CA GLN A 44 1.51 4.93 3.05
C GLN A 44 1.08 3.76 3.94
N LEU A 45 0.49 2.71 3.36
CA LEU A 45 0.13 1.50 4.11
C LEU A 45 1.34 0.85 4.77
N PHE A 46 2.48 0.83 4.09
CA PHE A 46 3.72 0.33 4.67
C PHE A 46 4.18 1.17 5.88
N LEU A 47 4.19 2.50 5.73
CA LEU A 47 4.59 3.42 6.80
C LEU A 47 3.67 3.32 8.03
N ASP A 48 2.36 3.22 7.80
CA ASP A 48 1.36 3.08 8.88
C ASP A 48 1.57 1.78 9.67
N ILE A 49 1.89 0.67 8.99
CA ILE A 49 2.16 -0.62 9.65
C ILE A 49 3.51 -0.62 10.38
N GLN A 50 4.50 0.10 9.85
CA GLN A 50 5.77 0.30 10.55
C GLN A 50 5.56 1.10 11.85
N GLU A 51 4.78 2.19 11.79
CA GLU A 51 4.43 2.99 12.95
C GLU A 51 3.61 2.20 13.97
N TYR A 52 2.66 1.38 13.51
CA TYR A 52 1.92 0.49 14.39
C TYR A 52 2.85 -0.50 15.12
N GLY A 53 3.86 -1.05 14.45
CA GLY A 53 4.88 -1.91 15.06
C GLY A 53 5.72 -1.19 16.13
N ARG A 54 6.09 0.07 15.89
CA ARG A 54 6.75 0.92 16.91
C ARG A 54 5.87 1.14 18.14
N ASN A 55 4.59 1.44 17.93
CA ASN A 55 3.63 1.65 19.00
C ASN A 55 3.40 0.37 19.83
N LEU A 56 3.35 -0.80 19.19
CA LEU A 56 3.31 -2.08 19.89
C LEU A 56 4.56 -2.28 20.76
N SER A 57 5.74 -1.98 20.21
CA SER A 57 7.01 -2.12 20.91
C SER A 57 7.11 -1.18 22.13
N ALA A 58 6.60 0.05 22.00
CA ALA A 58 6.50 1.00 23.12
C ALA A 58 5.61 0.50 24.27
N LEU A 59 4.63 -0.36 23.96
CA LEU A 59 3.77 -1.04 24.94
C LEU A 59 4.36 -2.37 25.43
N GLY A 60 5.56 -2.75 24.99
CA GLY A 60 6.20 -4.04 25.32
C GLY A 60 5.64 -5.23 24.55
N VAL A 61 4.85 -5.01 23.50
CA VAL A 61 4.28 -6.06 22.65
C VAL A 61 5.19 -6.30 21.45
N LYS A 62 5.61 -7.55 21.25
CA LYS A 62 6.44 -7.94 20.11
C LYS A 62 5.57 -8.20 18.89
N ALA A 63 5.61 -7.28 17.92
CA ALA A 63 4.81 -7.38 16.69
C ALA A 63 5.04 -8.69 15.90
N VAL A 64 6.28 -9.23 15.95
CA VAL A 64 6.66 -10.50 15.31
C VAL A 64 5.93 -11.73 15.86
N GLU A 65 5.38 -11.64 17.07
CA GLU A 65 4.60 -12.71 17.71
C GLU A 65 3.12 -12.68 17.30
N ILE A 66 2.68 -11.66 16.53
CA ILE A 66 1.30 -11.50 16.05
C ILE A 66 1.21 -11.98 14.59
N PRO A 67 0.64 -13.16 14.29
CA PRO A 67 0.64 -13.70 12.93
C PRO A 67 -0.08 -12.81 11.90
N ALA A 68 -1.13 -12.11 12.33
CA ALA A 68 -1.86 -11.16 11.49
C ALA A 68 -1.00 -9.96 11.10
N TYR A 69 -0.21 -9.42 12.04
CA TYR A 69 0.73 -8.33 11.78
C TYR A 69 1.80 -8.77 10.78
N CYS A 70 2.41 -9.94 10.99
CA CYS A 70 3.42 -10.50 10.09
C CYS A 70 2.87 -10.75 8.68
N SER A 71 1.63 -11.22 8.57
CA SER A 71 0.96 -11.43 7.27
C SER A 71 0.71 -10.10 6.57
N LEU A 72 0.25 -9.09 7.30
CA LEU A 72 0.01 -7.76 6.76
C LEU A 72 1.31 -7.07 6.33
N TRP A 73 2.37 -7.15 7.15
CA TRP A 73 3.70 -6.65 6.80
C TRP A 73 4.18 -7.21 5.46
N ARG A 74 4.11 -8.53 5.26
CA ARG A 74 4.51 -9.16 3.98
C ARG A 74 3.69 -8.67 2.78
N CYS A 75 2.44 -8.27 2.99
CA CYS A 75 1.59 -7.76 1.92
C CYS A 75 1.92 -6.32 1.52
N VAL A 76 2.35 -5.48 2.47
CA VAL A 76 2.52 -4.03 2.24
C VAL A 76 3.99 -3.61 2.14
N ALA A 77 4.91 -4.39 2.69
CA ALA A 77 6.33 -4.05 2.68
C ALA A 77 6.92 -4.15 1.26
N PRO A 78 7.88 -3.26 0.92
CA PRO A 78 8.70 -3.39 -0.27
C PRO A 78 9.36 -4.78 -0.36
N PRO A 79 9.58 -5.34 -1.57
CA PRO A 79 10.09 -6.70 -1.74
C PRO A 79 11.37 -7.03 -0.95
N ASP A 80 12.26 -6.04 -0.79
CA ASP A 80 13.51 -6.14 -0.03
C ASP A 80 13.31 -6.20 1.50
N GLN A 81 12.12 -5.83 1.99
CA GLN A 81 11.80 -5.71 3.43
C GLN A 81 10.70 -6.68 3.89
N GLN A 82 10.06 -7.43 2.99
CA GLN A 82 8.97 -8.36 3.34
C GLN A 82 9.38 -9.45 4.34
N ASN A 83 10.65 -9.85 4.34
CA ASN A 83 11.15 -10.93 5.20
C ASN A 83 11.81 -10.42 6.50
N ALA A 84 12.00 -9.11 6.64
CA ALA A 84 12.66 -8.50 7.78
C ALA A 84 11.72 -7.47 8.42
N ILE A 85 11.08 -7.85 9.53
CA ILE A 85 10.26 -6.95 10.32
C ILE A 85 11.20 -6.15 11.24
N ASN A 86 11.55 -4.95 10.80
CA ASN A 86 12.35 -4.00 11.57
C ASN A 86 11.45 -2.82 11.96
N VAL A 87 11.01 -2.81 13.22
CA VAL A 87 10.18 -1.75 13.83
C VAL A 87 10.73 -1.35 15.18
#